data_AF-A0A8T3QBF5-F1
#
_entry.id   AF-A0A8T3QBF5-F1
#
_cell.length_a   1.000
_cell.length_b   1.000
_cell.length_c   1.000
_cell.angle_alpha   90.00
_cell.angle_beta   90.00
_cell.angle_gamma   90.00
#
_symmetry.space_group_name_H-M   'P 1'
#
loop_
_entity.id
_entity.type
_entity.pdbx_description
1 polymer ?
#
loop_
_entity_poly.entity_id
_entity_poly.type
_entity_poly.pdbx_seq_one_letter_code
_entity_poly.pdbx_strand_id
1 'polypeptide(L)'
;MRRTEILSIRLEHIDLERRIIYIPQAKAGARQQPITAYLAEFLKNTLVQPNYNENGYFRRKNRRRDTQSILKRPLDALWQRQD
;
A
#
# COMPACT_ATOMS: atom_id res chain seq x y z
N MET A 1 -18.62 -7.02 1.96
CA MET A 1 -17.38 -7.73 2.35
C MET A 1 -17.34 -7.88 3.86
N ARG A 2 -16.78 -8.98 4.38
CA ARG A 2 -16.64 -9.16 5.84
C ARG A 2 -15.48 -8.31 6.38
N ARG A 3 -15.54 -7.92 7.67
CA ARG A 3 -14.46 -7.15 8.31
C ARG A 3 -13.11 -7.87 8.22
N THR A 4 -13.09 -9.19 8.43
CA THR A 4 -11.88 -10.00 8.31
C THR A 4 -11.31 -9.99 6.89
N GLU A 5 -12.17 -10.12 5.87
CA GLU A 5 -11.77 -10.00 4.46
C GLU A 5 -11.13 -8.62 4.20
N ILE A 6 -11.75 -7.53 4.68
CA ILE A 6 -11.23 -6.16 4.52
C ILE A 6 -9.83 -6.03 5.13
N LEU A 7 -9.64 -6.53 6.35
CA LEU A 7 -8.38 -6.40 7.10
C LEU A 7 -7.25 -7.27 6.53
N SER A 8 -7.58 -8.28 5.73
CA SER A 8 -6.61 -9.19 5.09
C SER A 8 -6.25 -8.80 3.65
N ILE A 9 -6.86 -7.74 3.09
CA ILE A 9 -6.54 -7.27 1.74
C ILE A 9 -5.12 -6.68 1.72
N ARG A 10 -4.38 -7.03 0.66
CA ARG A 10 -3.04 -6.53 0.34
C ARG A 10 -3.11 -5.74 -0.97
N LEU A 11 -2.10 -4.93 -1.25
CA LEU A 11 -2.04 -4.14 -2.48
C LEU A 11 -2.06 -5.03 -3.73
N GLU A 12 -1.38 -6.17 -3.70
CA GLU A 12 -1.39 -7.17 -4.78
C GLU A 12 -2.76 -7.79 -5.07
N HIS A 13 -3.74 -7.61 -4.17
CA HIS A 13 -5.11 -8.07 -4.38
C HIS A 13 -6.01 -7.02 -5.05
N ILE A 14 -5.50 -5.81 -5.31
CA ILE A 14 -6.30 -4.70 -5.83
C ILE A 14 -5.88 -4.43 -7.27
N ASP A 15 -6.83 -4.55 -8.19
CA ASP A 15 -6.70 -4.13 -9.58
C ASP A 15 -7.52 -2.86 -9.78
N LEU A 16 -6.83 -1.71 -9.81
CA LEU A 16 -7.46 -0.40 -9.95
C LEU A 16 -7.96 -0.14 -11.38
N GLU A 17 -7.29 -0.70 -12.40
CA GLU A 17 -7.68 -0.53 -13.81
C GLU A 17 -9.00 -1.27 -14.08
N ARG A 18 -9.08 -2.53 -13.63
CA ARG A 18 -10.29 -3.36 -13.78
C ARG A 18 -11.32 -3.08 -12.70
N ARG A 19 -10.99 -2.27 -11.70
CA ARG A 19 -11.83 -1.92 -10.53
C ARG A 19 -12.31 -3.16 -9.79
N ILE A 20 -11.39 -4.06 -9.48
CA ILE A 20 -11.65 -5.33 -8.80
C ILE A 20 -10.75 -5.47 -7.58
N ILE A 21 -11.34 -5.93 -6.47
CA ILE A 21 -10.60 -6.46 -5.32
C ILE A 21 -10.74 -7.97 -5.32
N TYR A 22 -9.61 -8.67 -5.37
CA TYR A 22 -9.53 -10.11 -5.20
C TYR A 22 -9.55 -10.48 -3.72
N ILE A 23 -10.39 -11.45 -3.35
CA ILE A 23 -10.51 -11.94 -1.97
C ILE A 23 -10.14 -13.42 -1.99
N PRO A 24 -8.87 -13.78 -1.71
CA PRO A 24 -8.39 -15.16 -1.82
C PRO A 24 -9.00 -16.09 -0.77
N GLN A 25 -9.20 -15.58 0.45
CA GLN A 25 -9.65 -16.35 1.60
C GLN A 25 -11.02 -15.87 2.05
N ALA A 26 -12.05 -16.13 1.24
CA ALA A 26 -13.44 -15.84 1.61
C ALA A 26 -14.15 -17.11 2.13
N LYS A 27 -15.19 -16.92 2.95
CA LYS A 27 -15.95 -18.04 3.59
C LYS A 27 -16.48 -19.08 2.58
N ALA A 28 -16.76 -18.66 1.35
CA ALA A 28 -17.32 -19.52 0.30
C ALA A 28 -16.32 -19.72 -0.86
N GLY A 29 -15.02 -19.59 -0.58
CA GLY A 29 -13.97 -19.67 -1.58
C GLY A 29 -13.56 -18.30 -2.14
N ALA A 30 -12.54 -18.32 -3.01
CA ALA A 30 -12.00 -17.11 -3.59
C ALA A 30 -13.04 -16.39 -4.47
N ARG A 31 -13.09 -15.05 -4.39
CA ARG A 31 -14.02 -14.25 -5.19
C ARG A 31 -13.43 -12.90 -5.60
N GLN A 32 -13.94 -12.38 -6.70
CA GLN A 32 -13.66 -11.01 -7.14
C GLN A 32 -14.82 -10.10 -6.70
N GLN A 33 -14.48 -8.94 -6.14
CA GLN A 33 -15.45 -7.92 -5.75
C GLN A 33 -15.23 -6.68 -6.61
N PRO A 34 -16.19 -6.28 -7.46
CA PRO A 34 -16.10 -5.01 -8.16
C PRO A 34 -16.19 -3.85 -7.15
N ILE A 35 -15.44 -2.79 -7.43
CA ILE A 35 -15.44 -1.55 -6.66
C ILE A 35 -15.95 -0.38 -7.50
N THR A 36 -16.43 0.66 -6.82
CA THR A 36 -16.89 1.88 -7.48
C THR A 36 -15.70 2.67 -8.03
N ALA A 37 -15.94 3.49 -9.06
CA ALA A 37 -14.93 4.41 -9.58
C ALA A 37 -14.41 5.36 -8.50
N TYR A 38 -15.30 5.85 -7.63
CA TYR A 38 -14.92 6.68 -6.47
C TYR A 38 -13.94 5.97 -5.54
N LEU A 39 -14.19 4.70 -5.21
CA LEU A 39 -13.29 3.94 -4.34
C LEU A 39 -11.94 3.68 -5.03
N ALA A 40 -11.93 3.40 -6.34
CA ALA A 40 -10.69 3.22 -7.09
C ALA A 40 -9.83 4.50 -7.08
N GLU A 41 -10.43 5.66 -7.35
CA GLU A 41 -9.76 6.96 -7.28
C GLU A 41 -9.26 7.28 -5.87
N PHE A 42 -10.09 7.04 -4.85
CA PHE A 42 -9.70 7.21 -3.46
C PHE A 42 -8.48 6.35 -3.09
N LEU A 43 -8.49 5.08 -3.48
CA LEU A 43 -7.37 4.17 -3.24
C LEU A 43 -6.12 4.63 -3.98
N LYS A 44 -6.23 5.01 -5.25
CA LYS A 44 -5.11 5.54 -6.04
C LYS A 44 -4.45 6.74 -5.34
N ASN A 45 -5.23 7.72 -4.90
CA ASN A 45 -4.72 8.90 -4.21
C ASN A 45 -4.14 8.58 -2.82
N THR A 46 -4.70 7.58 -2.13
CA THR A 46 -4.20 7.17 -0.81
C THR A 46 -2.89 6.38 -0.91
N LEU A 47 -2.72 5.57 -1.96
CA LEU A 47 -1.50 4.79 -2.18
C LEU A 47 -0.33 5.63 -2.66
N VAL A 48 -0.62 6.71 -3.40
CA VAL A 48 0.41 7.65 -3.87
C VAL A 48 0.91 8.55 -2.75
N GLN A 49 0.08 8.86 -1.75
CA GLN A 49 0.47 9.74 -0.63
C GLN A 49 1.40 9.02 0.35
N PRO A 50 2.69 9.39 0.41
CA PRO A 50 3.57 8.84 1.42
C PRO A 50 3.21 9.50 2.74
N ASN A 51 3.17 8.73 3.83
CA ASN A 51 2.97 9.28 5.16
C ASN A 51 4.25 10.01 5.59
N TYR A 52 4.51 11.20 5.05
CA TYR A 52 5.58 12.04 5.53
C TYR A 52 5.18 12.69 6.86
N ASN A 53 6.11 12.79 7.80
CA ASN A 53 5.99 13.73 8.90
C ASN A 53 6.34 15.15 8.42
N GLU A 54 6.17 16.14 9.30
CA GLU A 54 6.55 17.55 9.06
C GLU A 54 8.00 17.75 8.59
N ASN A 55 8.86 16.75 8.82
CA ASN A 55 10.27 16.75 8.45
C ASN A 55 10.57 15.89 7.19
N GLY A 56 9.54 15.45 6.45
CA GLY A 56 9.71 14.67 5.21
C GLY A 56 10.09 13.19 5.41
N TYR A 57 10.08 12.67 6.63
CA TYR A 57 10.37 11.26 6.91
C TYR A 57 9.11 10.38 6.88
N PHE A 58 9.25 9.18 6.35
CA PHE A 58 8.18 8.19 6.31
C PHE A 58 7.79 7.75 7.73
N ARG A 59 6.56 8.09 8.16
CA ARG A 59 5.96 7.65 9.42
C ARG A 59 5.65 6.14 9.33
N ARG A 60 6.60 5.30 9.75
CA ARG A 60 6.32 3.88 10.02
C ARG A 60 5.18 3.77 11.04
N LYS A 61 4.01 3.27 10.63
CA LYS A 61 2.97 2.84 11.58
C LYS A 61 3.44 1.52 12.21
N ASN A 62 4.13 1.63 13.35
CA ASN A 62 4.65 0.53 14.14
C ASN A 62 3.57 -0.53 14.41
N ARG A 63 3.86 -1.81 14.08
CA ARG A 63 3.09 -2.95 14.60
C ARG A 63 3.91 -4.06 15.25
N ARG A 64 5.17 -3.79 15.60
CA ARG A 64 5.97 -4.49 16.65
C ARG A 64 7.35 -3.81 16.75
N ARG A 65 7.87 -3.72 17.98
CA ARG A 65 9.26 -3.37 18.28
C ARG A 65 10.16 -4.29 17.47
N ASP A 66 11.04 -3.76 16.64
CA ASP A 66 12.26 -4.45 16.25
C ASP A 66 13.39 -3.44 16.06
N THR A 67 14.47 -3.76 16.75
CA THR A 67 15.71 -3.04 16.97
C THR A 67 16.62 -3.21 15.75
N GLN A 68 17.36 -2.16 15.38
CA GLN A 68 18.42 -2.14 14.34
C GLN A 68 17.91 -2.37 12.90
N SER A 69 18.29 -1.65 11.86
CA SER A 69 19.49 -0.89 11.57
C SER A 69 19.10 0.26 10.63
N ILE A 70 19.53 1.47 10.96
CA ILE A 70 19.46 2.65 10.09
C ILE A 70 20.42 2.39 8.93
N LEU A 71 19.93 1.76 7.85
CA LEU A 71 20.63 1.81 6.58
C LEU A 71 20.30 3.15 5.94
N LYS A 72 21.19 4.13 6.12
CA LYS A 72 21.25 5.35 5.32
C LYS A 72 21.43 4.94 3.86
N ARG A 73 20.35 4.96 3.08
CA ARG A 73 20.47 5.06 1.62
C ARG A 73 19.72 6.32 1.20
N PRO A 74 20.41 7.44 0.93
CA PRO A 74 19.78 8.57 0.28
C PRO A 74 19.36 8.14 -1.13
N LEU A 75 18.13 8.52 -1.52
CA LEU A 75 17.53 8.28 -2.82
C LEU A 75 18.29 8.98 -3.96
N ASP A 76 19.25 9.84 -3.60
CA ASP A 76 19.90 10.79 -4.50
C ASP A 76 21.23 10.26 -5.08
N ALA A 77 21.72 9.11 -4.63
CA ALA A 77 23.06 8.61 -4.97
C ALA A 77 23.17 7.86 -6.33
N LEU A 78 22.18 7.96 -7.22
CA LEU A 78 22.17 7.25 -8.51
C LEU A 78 22.15 8.15 -9.76
N TRP A 79 22.20 9.48 -9.62
CA TRP A 79 22.11 10.39 -10.77
C TRP A 79 23.20 11.48 -10.87
N GLN A 80 24.35 11.30 -10.24
CA GLN A 80 25.49 12.21 -10.42
C GLN A 80 26.74 11.46 -10.88
N ARG A 81 26.71 11.05 -12.16
CA ARG A 81 27.88 10.98 -13.05
C ARG A 81 27.54 11.73 -14.34
N GLN A 82 28.29 12.80 -14.59
CA GLN A 82 28.44 13.68 -15.76
C GLN A 82 28.73 15.08 -15.17
N ASP A 83 29.86 15.74 -15.31
CA ASP A 83 31.12 15.53 -16.04
C ASP A 83 32.27 16.12 -15.19
#